data_AF-A0AAW7YSY6-F1
#
_entry.id   AF-A0AAW7YSY6-F1
#
_cell.length_a   1.000
_cell.length_b   1.000
_cell.length_c   1.000
_cell.angle_alpha   90.00
_cell.angle_beta   90.00
_cell.angle_gamma   90.00
#
_symmetry.space_group_name_H-M   'P 1'
#
loop_
_entity.id
_entity.type
_entity.pdbx_description
1 polymer ?
#
loop_
_entity_poly.entity_id
_entity_poly.type
_entity_poly.pdbx_seq_one_letter_code
_entity_poly.pdbx_strand_id
1 'polypeptide(L)' 'MIIHKQDIQDGIPKYEIITKKFKSITVKFDETFNKNDIYRLLSLLENDVDRMHFSHA' A
#
# COMPACT_ATOMS: atom_id res chain seq x y z
N MET A 1 4.08 2.97 7.89
CA MET A 1 4.01 1.81 6.95
C MET A 1 5.29 1.77 6.10
N ILE A 2 5.71 0.61 5.57
CA ILE A 2 6.93 0.51 4.73
C ILE A 2 6.64 -0.27 3.45
N ILE A 3 7.14 0.20 2.30
CA ILE A 3 7.10 -0.54 1.04
C ILE A 3 8.18 -1.62 1.09
N HIS A 4 7.78 -2.89 0.95
CA HIS A 4 8.68 -4.03 1.00
C HIS A 4 9.22 -4.42 -0.37
N LYS A 5 8.35 -4.46 -1.38
CA LYS A 5 8.73 -4.86 -2.74
C LYS A 5 7.92 -4.10 -3.78
N GLN A 6 8.60 -3.71 -4.86
CA GLN A 6 8.01 -3.25 -6.11
C GLN A 6 8.19 -4.34 -7.15
N ASP A 7 7.12 -4.67 -7.86
CA ASP A 7 7.10 -5.60 -8.98
C ASP A 7 6.36 -4.96 -10.16
N ILE A 8 6.65 -5.41 -11.38
CA ILE A 8 5.93 -4.97 -12.58
C ILE A 8 5.31 -6.22 -13.20
N GLN A 9 3.98 -6.32 -13.15
CA GLN A 9 3.22 -7.40 -13.80
C GLN A 9 2.40 -6.78 -14.92
N ASP A 10 2.59 -7.26 -16.14
CA ASP A 10 1.84 -6.82 -17.33
C ASP A 10 1.91 -5.30 -17.58
N GLY A 11 3.04 -4.67 -17.28
CA GLY A 11 3.25 -3.21 -17.40
C GLY A 11 2.69 -2.38 -16.23
N ILE A 12 2.02 -3.01 -15.27
CA ILE A 12 1.37 -2.35 -14.13
C ILE A 12 2.27 -2.45 -12.89
N PRO A 13 2.68 -1.32 -12.30
CA PRO A 13 3.41 -1.31 -11.04
C PRO A 13 2.57 -1.89 -9.88
N LYS A 14 3.15 -2.85 -9.18
CA LYS A 14 2.56 -3.51 -8.00
C LYS A 14 3.48 -3.32 -6.80
N TYR A 15 2.90 -2.84 -5.70
CA TYR A 15 3.64 -2.57 -4.47
C TYR A 15 3.08 -3.40 -3.32
N GLU A 16 3.98 -4.11 -2.65
CA GLU A 16 3.69 -4.76 -1.39
C GLU A 16 4.10 -3.84 -0.24
N ILE A 17 3.15 -3.56 0.63
CA ILE A 17 3.29 -2.63 1.75
C ILE A 17 3.09 -3.44 3.03
N ILE A 18 4.10 -3.43 3.90
CA ILE A 18 4.00 -4.05 5.22
C ILE A 18 3.35 -3.07 6.18
N THR A 19 2.33 -3.56 6.89
CA THR A 19 1.58 -2.79 7.88
C THR A 19 1.53 -3.55 9.20
N LYS A 20 1.38 -2.82 10.31
CA LYS A 20 1.28 -3.42 11.64
C LYS A 20 -0.01 -4.22 11.82
N LYS A 21 -1.09 -3.81 11.16
CA LYS A 21 -2.44 -4.39 11.30
C LYS A 21 -2.73 -5.56 10.36
N PHE A 22 -2.29 -5.50 9.10
CA PHE A 22 -2.74 -6.42 8.03
C PHE A 22 -1.68 -7.43 7.58
N LYS A 23 -0.49 -7.46 8.21
CA LYS A 23 0.71 -8.19 7.76
C LYS A 23 1.26 -7.67 6.44
N SER A 24 0.49 -7.67 5.35
CA SER A 24 0.80 -6.97 4.10
C SER A 24 -0.45 -6.49 3.35
N ILE A 25 -0.31 -5.38 2.64
CA ILE A 25 -1.30 -4.82 1.70
C ILE A 25 -0.63 -4.76 0.34
N THR A 26 -1.30 -5.28 -0.69
CA THR A 26 -0.84 -5.17 -2.08
C THR A 26 -1.66 -4.13 -2.81
N VAL A 27 -1.00 -3.18 -3.46
CA VAL A 27 -1.66 -2.15 -4.29
C VAL A 27 -1.12 -2.22 -5.70
N LYS A 28 -2.01 -2.16 -6.69
CA LYS A 28 -1.69 -2.08 -8.11
C LYS A 28 -2.05 -0.69 -8.60
N PHE A 29 -1.19 -0.07 -9.38
CA PHE A 29 -1.42 1.25 -9.95
C PHE A 29 -1.35 1.21 -11.46
N ASP A 30 -2.04 2.13 -12.12
CA ASP A 30 -1.84 2.33 -13.55
C ASP A 30 -0.41 2.81 -13.87
N GLU A 31 -0.08 2.78 -15.15
CA GLU A 31 1.23 3.14 -15.71
C GLU A 31 1.61 4.62 -15.48
N THR A 32 0.66 5.47 -15.11
CA THR A 32 0.89 6.91 -14.89
C THR A 32 1.33 7.23 -13.47
N PHE A 33 1.20 6.26 -12.55
CA PHE A 33 1.45 6.46 -11.14
C PHE A 33 2.94 6.37 -10.80
N ASN A 34 3.52 7.49 -10.37
CA ASN A 34 4.94 7.57 -10.05
C ASN A 34 5.23 7.28 -8.57
N LYS A 35 6.52 7.16 -8.26
CA LYS A 35 6.99 6.82 -6.91
C LYS A 35 6.59 7.84 -5.83
N ASN A 36 6.51 9.13 -6.17
CA ASN A 36 6.14 10.18 -5.21
C ASN A 36 4.66 10.07 -4.81
N ASP A 37 3.79 9.70 -5.76
CA ASP A 37 2.37 9.51 -5.48
C ASP A 37 2.13 8.32 -4.53
N ILE A 38 2.99 7.30 -4.55
CA ILE A 38 2.94 6.19 -3.60
C ILE A 38 3.23 6.66 -2.19
N TYR A 39 4.31 7.42 -1.99
CA TYR A 39 4.64 7.93 -0.66
C TYR A 39 3.52 8.82 -0.13
N ARG A 40 2.93 9.66 -0.98
CA ARG A 40 1.77 10.48 -0.62
C ARG A 40 0.57 9.62 -0.21
N LEU A 41 0.23 8.60 -0.99
CA LEU A 41 -0.84 7.67 -0.67
C LEU A 41 -0.58 6.94 0.66
N LEU A 42 0.64 6.47 0.88
CA LEU A 42 1.01 5.79 2.12
C LEU A 42 0.86 6.68 3.35
N SER A 43 1.26 7.94 3.26
CA SER A 43 1.08 8.90 4.36
C SER A 43 -0.39 9.18 4.65
N LEU A 44 -1.26 9.18 3.63
CA LEU A 44 -2.71 9.31 3.81
C LEU A 44 -3.29 8.07 4.49
N LEU A 45 -2.93 6.89 3.99
CA LEU A 45 -3.45 5.61 4.48
C LEU A 45 -2.93 5.21 5.87
N GLU A 46 -1.76 5.71 6.27
CA GLU A 46 -1.12 5.27 7.52
C GLU A 46 -2.02 5.43 8.75
N ASN A 47 -2.64 6.61 8.91
CA ASN A 47 -3.55 6.84 10.03
C ASN A 47 -4.81 5.98 9.96
N ASP A 48 -5.39 5.84 8.77
CA ASP A 48 -6.63 5.10 8.57
C ASP A 48 -6.43 3.59 8.80
N VAL A 49 -5.33 3.03 8.28
CA VAL A 49 -4.96 1.62 8.43
C VAL A 49 -4.64 1.28 9.88
N ASP A 50 -3.91 2.15 10.60
CA ASP A 50 -3.57 1.90 12.00
C ASP A 50 -4.81 1.99 12.91
N ARG A 51 -5.77 2.87 12.60
CA ARG A 51 -7.02 3.06 13.36
C ARG A 51 -8.13 2.10 12.95
N MET A 52 -7.91 1.22 11.99
CA MET A 52 -8.94 0.32 11.50
C MET A 52 -9.35 -0.66 12.61
N HIS A 53 -10.58 -0.55 13.09
CA HIS A 53 -11.15 -1.46 14.08
C HIS A 53 -11.76 -2.66 13.38
N PHE A 54 -11.26 -3.85 13.69
CA PHE A 54 -11.92 -5.09 13.28
C PHE A 54 -12.92 -5.46 14.37
N SER A 55 -14.20 -5.39 14.03
CA SER A 55 -15.21 -6.17 14.74
C SER A 55 -14.84 -7.63 14.48
N HIS A 56 -14.39 -8.33 15.52
CA HIS A 56 -14.27 -9.78 15.42
C HIS A 56 -15.70 -10.32 15.35
N ALA A 57 -16.04 -10.94 14.22
CA ALA A 57 -17.30 -11.67 14.05
C ALA A 57 -17.15 -13.07 14.64
#